data_AF-A0A844EGU2-F1
#
_entry.id   AF-A0A844EGU2-F1
#
_cell.length_a   1.000
_cell.length_b   1.000
_cell.length_c   1.000
_cell.angle_alpha   90.00
_cell.angle_beta   90.00
_cell.angle_gamma   90.00
#
_symmetry.space_group_name_H-M   'P 1'
#
loop_
_entity.id
_entity.type
_entity.pdbx_description
1 polymer ?
#
loop_
_entity_poly.entity_id
_entity_poly.type
_entity_poly.pdbx_seq_one_letter_code
_entity_poly.pdbx_strand_id
1 'polypeptide(L)'
;TEKILSSAMIIVEGMAHVTANTSTMIMADESIFSVEDAARIIAMHGCDIINLKLMKAGGIDNALKINTLAEAAGISCMVGSMIESSVSV
;
A
#
# COMPACT_ATOMS: atom_id res chain seq x y z
N THR A 1 21.03 9.32 0.83
CA THR A 1 19.60 9.59 1.08
C THR A 1 18.85 9.88 -0.21
N GLU A 2 19.33 10.79 -1.07
CA GLU A 2 18.70 11.09 -2.38
C GLU A 2 18.54 9.88 -3.31
N LYS A 3 19.57 9.02 -3.41
CA LYS A 3 19.52 7.83 -4.29
C LYS A 3 18.43 6.83 -3.88
N ILE A 4 18.19 6.67 -2.58
CA ILE A 4 17.14 5.78 -2.04
C ILE A 4 15.75 6.37 -2.31
N LEU A 5 15.60 7.68 -2.10
CA LEU A 5 14.34 8.39 -2.41
C LEU A 5 14.00 8.33 -3.91
N SER A 6 15.01 8.47 -4.77
CA SER A 6 14.86 8.30 -6.22
C SER A 6 14.43 6.88 -6.60
N SER A 7 15.04 5.84 -6.00
CA SER A 7 14.62 4.45 -6.24
C SER A 7 13.19 4.17 -5.76
N ALA A 8 12.78 4.69 -4.61
CA ALA A 8 11.41 4.55 -4.12
C ALA A 8 10.38 5.22 -5.04
N MET A 9 10.71 6.39 -5.60
CA MET A 9 9.85 7.07 -6.58
C MET A 9 9.66 6.23 -7.85
N ILE A 10 10.74 5.67 -8.39
CA ILE A 10 10.71 4.80 -9.59
C ILE A 10 9.78 3.59 -9.38
N ILE A 11 9.74 3.02 -8.16
CA ILE A 11 8.85 1.91 -7.84
C ILE A 11 7.38 2.33 -7.95
N VAL A 12 7.01 3.46 -7.34
CA VAL A 12 5.61 3.93 -7.37
C VAL A 12 5.20 4.35 -8.80
N GLU A 13 6.08 4.99 -9.55
CA GLU A 13 5.87 5.28 -10.97
C GLU A 13 5.66 4.00 -11.79
N GLY A 14 6.47 2.97 -11.55
CA GLY A 14 6.33 1.67 -12.20
C GLY A 14 5.00 0.99 -11.87
N MET A 15 4.58 1.04 -10.60
CA MET A 15 3.28 0.50 -10.18
C MET A 15 2.11 1.24 -10.84
N ALA A 16 2.15 2.58 -10.89
CA ALA A 16 1.14 3.38 -11.56
C ALA A 16 1.09 3.09 -13.07
N HIS A 17 2.26 2.95 -13.70
CA HIS A 17 2.34 2.56 -15.12
C HIS A 17 1.68 1.21 -15.36
N VAL A 18 1.98 0.18 -14.56
CA VAL A 18 1.36 -1.15 -14.72
C VAL A 18 -0.14 -1.06 -14.49
N THR A 19 -0.59 -0.42 -13.40
CA THR A 19 -2.02 -0.26 -13.06
C THR A 19 -2.80 0.40 -14.21
N ALA A 20 -2.25 1.44 -14.84
CA ALA A 20 -2.91 2.14 -15.94
C ALA A 20 -2.93 1.36 -17.27
N ASN A 21 -2.10 0.33 -17.43
CA ASN A 21 -1.87 -0.36 -18.71
C ASN A 21 -2.27 -1.85 -18.70
N THR A 22 -3.00 -2.29 -17.69
CA THR A 22 -3.50 -3.67 -17.61
C THR A 22 -4.96 -3.69 -17.15
N SER A 23 -5.68 -4.76 -17.50
CA SER A 23 -7.03 -5.02 -17.00
C SER A 23 -7.03 -5.81 -15.69
N THR A 24 -5.89 -6.41 -15.32
CA THR A 24 -5.76 -7.18 -14.08
C THR A 24 -5.57 -6.22 -12.92
N MET A 25 -6.45 -6.30 -11.91
CA MET A 25 -6.32 -5.45 -10.71
C MET A 25 -4.95 -5.63 -10.05
N ILE A 26 -4.32 -4.51 -9.70
CA ILE A 26 -3.01 -4.44 -9.05
C ILE A 26 -3.19 -4.20 -7.55
N MET A 27 -2.59 -5.08 -6.75
CA MET A 27 -2.59 -4.98 -5.30
C MET A 27 -1.23 -4.47 -4.78
N ALA A 28 -1.26 -3.43 -3.94
CA ALA A 28 -0.09 -2.97 -3.20
C ALA A 28 0.08 -3.78 -1.91
N ASP A 29 1.17 -4.54 -1.83
CA ASP A 29 1.56 -5.29 -0.63
C ASP A 29 2.87 -4.73 -0.05
N GLU A 30 4.04 -5.25 -0.43
CA GLU A 30 5.35 -4.82 0.11
C GLU A 30 5.71 -3.36 -0.22
N SER A 31 4.90 -2.66 -0.99
CA SER A 31 5.09 -1.23 -1.26
C SER A 31 4.50 -0.31 -0.17
N ILE A 32 3.80 -0.85 0.83
CA ILE A 32 3.18 -0.09 1.92
C ILE A 32 3.67 -0.59 3.29
N PHE A 33 4.51 0.23 3.94
CA PHE A 33 5.00 0.05 5.31
C PHE A 33 4.64 1.22 6.24
N SER A 34 3.95 2.23 5.72
CA SER A 34 3.59 3.43 6.48
C SER A 34 2.34 4.09 5.90
N VAL A 35 1.77 5.02 6.65
CA VAL A 35 0.65 5.85 6.18
C VAL A 35 1.10 6.72 5.01
N GLU A 36 2.35 7.19 5.04
CA GLU A 36 2.99 8.01 4.01
C GLU A 36 3.19 7.23 2.70
N ASP A 37 3.52 5.94 2.77
CA ASP A 37 3.61 5.09 1.58
C ASP A 37 2.24 4.89 0.93
N ALA A 38 1.22 4.60 1.75
CA ALA A 38 -0.15 4.49 1.26
C ALA A 38 -0.60 5.79 0.59
N ALA A 39 -0.40 6.95 1.24
CA ALA A 39 -0.73 8.25 0.68
C ALA A 39 -0.04 8.51 -0.67
N ARG A 40 1.25 8.15 -0.78
CA ARG A 40 2.03 8.31 -2.02
C ARG A 40 1.50 7.44 -3.16
N ILE A 41 1.24 6.17 -2.88
CA ILE A 41 0.71 5.23 -3.89
C ILE A 41 -0.68 5.65 -4.34
N ILE A 42 -1.54 6.04 -3.40
CA ILE A 42 -2.90 6.53 -3.68
C ILE A 42 -2.84 7.78 -4.58
N ALA A 43 -2.00 8.76 -4.23
CA ALA A 43 -1.87 10.01 -4.98
C ALA A 43 -1.41 9.79 -6.43
N MET A 44 -0.71 8.69 -6.71
CA MET A 44 -0.22 8.33 -8.04
C MET A 44 -1.10 7.32 -8.78
N HIS A 45 -2.23 6.90 -8.19
CA HIS A 45 -3.04 5.80 -8.71
C HIS A 45 -2.22 4.52 -8.94
N GLY A 46 -1.34 4.20 -7.98
CA GLY A 46 -0.38 3.10 -8.10
C GLY A 46 -0.95 1.70 -7.88
N CYS A 47 -2.20 1.56 -7.44
CA CYS A 47 -2.86 0.28 -7.24
C CYS A 47 -4.38 0.41 -7.20
N ASP A 48 -5.07 -0.71 -7.41
CA ASP A 48 -6.53 -0.83 -7.27
C ASP A 48 -6.95 -1.36 -5.88
N ILE A 49 -6.05 -2.10 -5.23
CA ILE A 49 -6.30 -2.77 -3.95
C ILE A 49 -5.08 -2.60 -3.02
N ILE A 50 -5.31 -2.47 -1.72
CA ILE A 50 -4.25 -2.47 -0.70
C ILE A 50 -4.33 -3.73 0.15
N ASN A 51 -3.20 -4.43 0.32
CA ASN A 51 -3.04 -5.49 1.32
C ASN A 51 -2.58 -4.90 2.66
N LEU A 52 -3.55 -4.75 3.57
CA LEU A 52 -3.38 -4.15 4.88
C LEU A 52 -2.91 -5.21 5.88
N LYS A 53 -1.64 -5.15 6.28
CA LYS A 53 -1.06 -6.01 7.32
C LYS A 53 -0.70 -5.19 8.54
N LEU A 54 -1.15 -5.60 9.73
CA LEU A 54 -0.92 -4.85 10.97
C LEU A 54 0.57 -4.66 11.25
N MET A 55 1.39 -5.69 11.02
CA MET A 55 2.83 -5.61 11.24
C MET A 55 3.55 -4.62 10.31
N LYS A 56 3.08 -4.45 9.07
CA LYS A 56 3.62 -3.45 8.14
C LYS A 56 3.14 -2.05 8.52
N ALA A 57 1.87 -1.92 8.90
CA ALA A 57 1.29 -0.63 9.29
C ALA A 57 1.89 -0.09 10.60
N GLY A 58 2.49 -0.95 11.43
CA GLY A 58 2.95 -0.58 12.76
C GLY A 58 1.82 -0.56 13.78
N GLY A 59 0.83 -1.43 13.64
CA GLY A 59 -0.30 -1.60 14.55
C GLY A 59 -1.65 -1.13 14.00
N ILE A 60 -2.69 -1.32 14.82
CA ILE A 60 -4.10 -1.11 14.45
C ILE A 60 -4.38 0.35 14.09
N ASP A 61 -3.86 1.31 14.86
CA ASP A 61 -4.12 2.74 14.63
C ASP A 61 -3.68 3.20 13.24
N ASN A 62 -2.47 2.82 12.83
CA ASN A 62 -1.97 3.17 11.51
C ASN A 62 -2.67 2.37 10.41
N ALA A 63 -3.06 1.12 10.69
CA ALA A 63 -3.86 0.33 9.75
C ALA A 63 -5.21 1.01 9.46
N LEU A 64 -5.86 1.55 10.50
CA LEU A 64 -7.10 2.32 10.35
C LEU A 64 -6.89 3.60 9.55
N LYS A 65 -5.80 4.35 9.78
CA LYS A 65 -5.47 5.54 8.97
C LYS A 65 -5.27 5.18 7.49
N ILE A 66 -4.54 4.10 7.20
CA ILE A 66 -4.36 3.62 5.82
C ILE A 66 -5.71 3.25 5.21
N ASN A 67 -6.56 2.52 5.95
CA ASN A 67 -7.89 2.16 5.49
C ASN A 67 -8.75 3.39 5.18
N THR A 68 -8.73 4.42 6.04
CA THR A 68 -9.45 5.67 5.80
C THR A 68 -8.96 6.40 4.55
N LEU A 69 -7.65 6.43 4.30
CA LEU A 69 -7.10 7.01 3.07
C LEU A 69 -7.54 6.24 1.83
N ALA A 70 -7.50 4.91 1.89
CA ALA A 70 -7.91 4.03 0.80
C ALA A 70 -9.40 4.21 0.47
N GLU A 71 -10.25 4.19 1.50
CA GLU A 71 -11.70 4.39 1.38
C GLU A 71 -12.02 5.76 0.75
N ALA A 72 -11.36 6.83 1.21
CA ALA A 72 -11.51 8.17 0.65
C ALA A 72 -11.10 8.25 -0.84
N ALA A 73 -10.20 7.37 -1.28
CA ALA A 73 -9.75 7.27 -2.67
C ALA A 73 -10.52 6.24 -3.51
N GLY A 74 -11.52 5.56 -2.93
CA GLY A 74 -12.25 4.49 -3.62
C GLY A 74 -11.45 3.21 -3.84
N ILE A 75 -10.35 3.03 -3.10
CA ILE A 75 -9.48 1.85 -3.16
C ILE A 75 -9.90 0.86 -2.07
N SER A 76 -10.08 -0.41 -2.45
CA SER A 76 -10.47 -1.44 -1.49
C SER A 76 -9.28 -1.95 -0.69
N CYS A 77 -9.50 -2.26 0.59
CA CYS A 77 -8.51 -2.91 1.45
C CYS A 77 -8.87 -4.39 1.64
N MET A 78 -7.86 -5.26 1.55
CA MET A 78 -7.89 -6.62 2.07
C MET A 78 -7.04 -6.67 3.32
N VAL A 79 -7.55 -7.22 4.42
CA VAL A 79 -6.73 -7.50 5.60
C VAL A 79 -5.99 -8.81 5.38
N GLY A 80 -4.67 -8.78 5.54
CA GLY A 80 -3.80 -9.94 5.40
C GLY A 80 -2.78 -10.03 6.53
N SER A 81 -2.05 -11.14 6.54
CA SER A 81 -1.00 -11.40 7.51
C SER A 81 0.29 -11.83 6.80
N MET A 82 1.39 -11.83 7.54
CA MET A 82 2.59 -12.58 7.23
C MET A 82 2.56 -13.94 7.96
N ILE A 83 3.71 -14.61 8.06
CA ILE A 83 3.88 -15.78 8.93
C ILE A 83 3.87 -15.29 10.38
N GLU A 84 2.69 -15.30 10.98
CA GLU A 84 2.45 -14.71 12.29
C GLU A 84 1.69 -15.67 13.22
N SER A 85 1.74 -15.39 14.53
CA SER A 85 0.96 -16.13 15.53
C SER A 85 -0.53 -15.75 15.49
N SER A 86 -1.40 -16.55 16.09
CA SER A 86 -2.85 -16.29 16.17
C SER A 86 -3.23 -15.01 16.93
N VAL A 87 -2.29 -14.37 17.62
CA VAL A 87 -2.52 -13.08 18.29
C VAL A 87 -2.45 -11.91 17.28
N SER A 88 -1.69 -12.08 16.20
CA SER A 88 -1.46 -11.05 15.18
C SER A 88 -2.31 -11.25 13.92
N VAL A 89 -2.69 -12.50 13.62
CA VAL A 89 -3.59 -12.88 12.50
C VAL A 89 -5.01 -12.39 12.74
#